data_AF-A0A0G1FR78-F1
#
_entry.id   AF-A0A0G1FR78-F1
#
_cell.length_a   1.000
_cell.length_b   1.000
_cell.length_c   1.000
_cell.angle_alpha   90.00
_cell.angle_beta   90.00
_cell.angle_gamma   90.00
#
_symmetry.space_group_name_H-M   'P 1'
#
loop_
_entity.id
_entity.type
_entity.pdbx_description
1 polymer ?
#
loop_
_entity_poly.entity_id
_entity_poly.type
_entity_poly.pdbx_seq_one_letter_code
_entity_poly.pdbx_strand_id
1 'polypeptide(L)'
;MDIDGKPETEKEPEVYLSWSSPSRLFKRRDAEFYKTIGAIVFLLTIILVFASEFVLVLAMLSIVFLVYVLSTVPPENVNHRITNLGIESAGHYYRWEELSEFWFDNQWGQALLMLKPLFGTRTVILLGEEKKDKVRELLAKHIPFREIPEKTWMDNASSWLSSKIPLERPSPQ
;
A
#
# COMPACT_ATOMS: atom_id res chain seq x y z
N MET A 1 -4.74 -59.29 3.02
CA MET A 1 -4.54 -58.28 1.96
C MET A 1 -5.18 -57.04 2.51
N ASP A 2 -4.40 -56.37 3.35
CA ASP A 2 -4.85 -55.30 4.23
C ASP A 2 -4.16 -54.05 3.73
N ILE A 3 -4.90 -53.18 3.05
CA ILE A 3 -4.47 -51.81 2.82
C ILE A 3 -5.68 -50.92 3.10
N ASP A 4 -5.81 -50.58 4.38
CA ASP A 4 -6.57 -49.44 4.85
C ASP A 4 -5.80 -48.18 4.43
N GLY A 5 -6.21 -47.58 3.32
CA GLY A 5 -5.65 -46.35 2.76
C GLY A 5 -6.60 -45.19 3.00
N LYS A 6 -6.73 -44.75 4.25
CA LYS A 6 -7.41 -43.50 4.59
C LYS A 6 -6.53 -42.34 4.11
N PRO A 7 -7.03 -41.43 3.25
CA PRO A 7 -6.22 -40.29 2.81
C PRO A 7 -5.93 -39.41 4.02
N GLU A 8 -4.65 -39.20 4.29
CA GLU A 8 -4.16 -38.26 5.28
C GLU A 8 -4.79 -36.90 4.98
N THR A 9 -5.59 -36.41 5.92
CA THR A 9 -6.22 -35.11 5.83
C THR A 9 -5.10 -34.10 6.04
N GLU A 10 -4.58 -33.56 4.95
CA GLU A 10 -3.69 -32.40 4.96
C GLU A 10 -4.45 -31.32 5.74
N LYS A 11 -4.00 -31.03 6.97
CA LYS A 11 -4.70 -30.14 7.88
C LYS A 11 -4.80 -28.77 7.20
N GLU A 12 -5.99 -28.42 6.72
CA GLU A 12 -6.22 -27.08 6.21
C GLU A 12 -5.84 -26.08 7.31
N PRO A 13 -5.04 -25.04 6.97
CA PRO A 13 -4.58 -24.09 7.96
C PRO A 13 -5.79 -23.37 8.57
N GLU A 14 -5.91 -23.41 9.89
CA GLU A 14 -6.97 -22.69 10.60
C GLU A 14 -6.79 -21.19 10.36
N VAL A 15 -7.79 -20.56 9.74
CA VAL A 15 -7.79 -19.13 9.42
C VAL A 15 -8.37 -18.36 10.61
N TYR A 16 -7.52 -17.60 11.30
CA TYR A 16 -7.93 -16.79 12.45
C TYR A 16 -8.60 -15.48 12.03
N LEU A 17 -8.14 -14.87 10.93
CA LEU A 17 -8.69 -13.61 10.44
C LEU A 17 -8.48 -13.49 8.93
N SER A 18 -9.53 -13.09 8.20
CA SER A 18 -9.44 -12.69 6.80
C SER A 18 -9.99 -11.28 6.59
N TRP A 19 -9.35 -10.51 5.72
CA TRP A 19 -9.85 -9.20 5.30
C TRP A 19 -9.38 -8.89 3.89
N SER A 20 -10.12 -8.03 3.20
CA SER A 20 -9.68 -7.47 1.93
C SER A 20 -9.29 -6.01 2.14
N SER A 21 -8.12 -5.62 1.65
CA SER A 21 -7.72 -4.21 1.58
C SER A 21 -7.00 -3.93 0.25
N PRO A 22 -6.97 -2.68 -0.21
CA PRO A 22 -6.27 -2.33 -1.44
C PRO A 22 -4.79 -2.73 -1.34
N SER A 23 -4.19 -3.19 -2.45
CA SER A 23 -2.75 -3.58 -2.50
C SER A 23 -1.77 -2.46 -2.13
N ARG A 24 -2.21 -1.20 -2.19
CA ARG A 24 -1.42 0.01 -1.92
C ARG A 24 -2.31 1.06 -1.28
N LEU A 25 -1.70 2.01 -0.55
CA LEU A 25 -2.43 3.17 -0.03
C LEU A 25 -3.17 3.83 -1.19
N PHE A 26 -4.50 3.69 -1.19
CA PHE A 26 -5.33 4.23 -2.25
C PHE A 26 -6.11 5.41 -1.71
N LYS A 27 -5.50 6.58 -1.81
CA LYS A 27 -6.27 7.81 -1.82
C LYS A 27 -7.04 7.82 -3.14
N ARG A 28 -8.35 7.59 -3.08
CA ARG A 28 -9.25 7.89 -4.19
C ARG A 28 -9.02 9.37 -4.51
N ARG A 29 -8.33 9.69 -5.60
CA ARG A 29 -8.05 11.09 -5.97
C ARG A 29 -9.39 11.81 -6.00
N ASP A 30 -9.56 12.77 -5.09
CA ASP A 30 -10.81 13.51 -4.93
C ASP A 30 -11.21 14.16 -6.25
N ALA A 31 -12.51 14.31 -6.50
CA ALA A 31 -13.02 14.94 -7.72
C ALA A 31 -12.41 16.34 -7.95
N GLU A 32 -11.98 17.02 -6.88
CA GLU A 32 -11.23 18.27 -6.94
C GLU A 32 -9.88 18.16 -7.65
N PHE A 33 -9.13 17.06 -7.47
CA PHE A 33 -7.86 16.85 -8.17
C PHE A 33 -8.06 16.76 -9.69
N TYR A 34 -9.10 16.04 -10.11
CA TYR A 34 -9.47 15.94 -11.53
C TYR A 34 -10.01 17.26 -12.09
N LYS A 35 -10.75 18.05 -11.30
CA LYS A 35 -11.19 19.39 -11.70
C LYS A 35 -10.00 20.33 -11.92
N THR A 36 -9.03 20.34 -11.01
CA THR A 36 -7.84 21.20 -11.11
C THR A 36 -6.98 20.83 -12.31
N ILE A 37 -6.71 19.53 -12.53
CA ILE A 37 -5.97 19.08 -13.72
C ILE A 37 -6.74 19.39 -14.99
N GLY A 38 -8.05 19.13 -15.01
CA GLY A 38 -8.91 19.45 -16.15
C GLY A 38 -8.87 20.94 -16.51
N ALA A 39 -8.91 21.83 -15.52
CA ALA A 39 -8.81 23.27 -15.72
C ALA A 39 -7.45 23.69 -16.31
N ILE A 40 -6.34 23.12 -15.82
CA ILE A 40 -4.99 23.37 -16.35
C ILE A 40 -4.89 22.91 -17.81
N VAL A 41 -5.33 21.69 -18.12
CA VAL A 41 -5.30 21.15 -19.48
C VAL A 41 -6.16 21.99 -20.42
N PHE A 42 -7.34 22.41 -19.97
CA PHE A 42 -8.23 23.27 -20.75
C PHE A 42 -7.57 24.62 -21.07
N LEU A 43 -6.94 25.26 -20.08
CA LEU A 43 -6.23 26.52 -20.28
C LEU A 43 -5.05 26.37 -21.27
N LEU A 44 -4.23 25.33 -21.10
CA LEU A 44 -3.11 25.05 -21.99
C LEU A 44 -3.59 24.78 -23.42
N THR A 45 -4.72 24.08 -23.58
CA THR A 45 -5.31 23.80 -24.90
C THR A 45 -5.69 25.10 -25.60
N ILE A 46 -6.34 26.02 -24.87
CA ILE A 46 -6.69 27.34 -25.41
C ILE A 46 -5.43 28.09 -25.88
N ILE A 47 -4.39 28.15 -25.06
CA ILE A 47 -3.13 28.85 -25.38
C ILE A 47 -2.49 28.26 -26.66
N LEU A 48 -2.42 26.94 -26.77
CA LEU A 48 -1.83 26.25 -27.92
C LEU A 48 -2.64 26.43 -29.21
N VAL A 49 -3.98 26.50 -29.10
CA VAL A 49 -4.85 26.81 -30.24
C VAL A 49 -4.62 28.24 -30.72
N PHE A 50 -4.45 29.22 -29.82
CA PHE A 50 -4.09 30.60 -30.20
C PHE A 50 -2.70 30.69 -30.84
N ALA A 51 -1.77 29.82 -30.44
CA ALA A 51 -0.46 29.70 -31.08
C ALA A 51 -0.52 29.04 -32.47
N SER A 52 -1.69 28.57 -32.93
CA SER A 52 -1.88 27.81 -34.18
C SER A 52 -1.07 26.50 -34.25
N GLU A 53 -0.65 25.97 -33.10
CA GLU A 53 0.17 24.76 -32.99
C GLU A 53 -0.70 23.50 -32.82
N PHE A 54 -1.48 23.16 -33.85
CA PHE A 54 -2.46 22.07 -33.77
C PHE A 54 -1.83 20.69 -33.51
N VAL A 55 -0.59 20.47 -33.97
CA VAL A 55 0.15 19.22 -33.72
C VAL A 55 0.49 19.08 -32.23
N LEU A 56 0.90 20.17 -31.58
CA LEU A 56 1.20 20.18 -30.13
C LEU A 56 -0.07 20.02 -29.29
N VAL A 57 -1.19 20.61 -29.72
CA VAL A 57 -2.50 20.38 -29.08
C VAL A 57 -2.84 18.89 -29.06
N LEU A 58 -2.74 18.22 -30.21
CA LEU A 58 -3.07 16.80 -30.34
C LEU A 58 -2.15 15.90 -29.48
N ALA A 59 -0.85 16.20 -29.47
CA ALA A 59 0.12 15.47 -28.64
C ALA A 59 -0.17 15.65 -27.15
N MET A 60 -0.45 16.87 -26.71
CA MET A 60 -0.80 17.16 -25.32
C MET A 60 -2.07 16.43 -24.90
N LEU A 61 -3.13 16.47 -25.72
CA LEU A 61 -4.38 15.75 -25.44
C LEU A 61 -4.15 14.24 -25.33
N SER A 62 -3.27 13.68 -26.15
CA SER A 62 -2.92 12.25 -26.10
C SER A 62 -2.22 11.87 -24.79
N ILE A 63 -1.29 12.69 -24.31
CA ILE A 63 -0.61 12.48 -23.02
C ILE A 63 -1.61 12.58 -21.86
N VAL A 64 -2.46 13.61 -21.86
CA VAL A 64 -3.48 13.79 -20.82
C VAL A 64 -4.43 12.60 -20.79
N PHE A 65 -4.89 12.16 -21.97
CA PHE A 65 -5.76 11.00 -22.09
C PHE A 65 -5.09 9.74 -21.54
N LEU A 66 -3.82 9.48 -21.88
CA LEU A 66 -3.07 8.34 -21.36
C LEU A 66 -2.98 8.38 -19.82
N VAL A 67 -2.61 9.53 -19.25
CA VAL A 67 -2.53 9.72 -17.79
C VAL A 67 -3.91 9.54 -17.14
N TYR A 68 -4.97 10.03 -17.78
CA TYR A 68 -6.35 9.85 -17.31
C TYR A 68 -6.74 8.37 -17.25
N VAL A 69 -6.51 7.62 -18.34
CA VAL A 69 -6.80 6.17 -18.37
C VAL A 69 -6.01 5.43 -17.30
N LEU A 70 -4.70 5.66 -17.21
CA LEU A 70 -3.84 5.04 -16.20
C LEU A 70 -4.26 5.39 -14.77
N SER A 71 -4.75 6.60 -14.53
CA SER A 71 -5.20 7.05 -13.22
C SER A 71 -6.60 6.57 -12.85
N THR A 72 -7.40 6.16 -13.83
CA THR A 72 -8.78 5.69 -13.64
C THR A 72 -8.84 4.19 -13.31
N VAL A 73 -7.73 3.45 -13.47
CA VAL A 73 -7.64 2.05 -13.04
C VAL A 73 -7.51 2.00 -11.50
N PRO A 74 -8.56 1.57 -10.76
CA PRO A 74 -8.44 1.39 -9.32
C PRO A 74 -7.42 0.27 -9.03
N PRO A 75 -6.61 0.38 -7.97
CA PRO A 75 -5.79 -0.73 -7.53
C PRO A 75 -6.66 -1.92 -7.18
N GLU A 76 -6.18 -3.11 -7.54
CA GLU A 76 -6.83 -4.35 -7.18
C GLU A 76 -6.92 -4.48 -5.65
N ASN A 77 -8.09 -4.92 -5.18
CA ASN A 77 -8.31 -5.30 -3.80
C ASN A 77 -7.62 -6.64 -3.56
N VAL A 78 -6.76 -6.69 -2.55
CA VAL A 78 -6.01 -7.88 -2.16
C VAL A 78 -6.68 -8.51 -0.95
N ASN A 79 -6.75 -9.83 -0.94
CA ASN A 79 -7.19 -10.58 0.23
C ASN A 79 -5.98 -10.91 1.12
N HIS A 80 -6.14 -10.65 2.40
CA HIS A 80 -5.18 -10.95 3.45
C HIS A 80 -5.78 -11.98 4.40
N ARG A 81 -4.99 -12.97 4.79
CA ARG A 81 -5.39 -14.03 5.73
C ARG A 81 -4.30 -14.25 6.76
N ILE A 82 -4.66 -14.27 8.03
CA ILE A 82 -3.80 -14.72 9.12
C ILE A 82 -4.24 -16.14 9.45
N THR A 83 -3.30 -17.08 9.37
CA THR A 83 -3.52 -18.49 9.69
C THR A 83 -2.69 -18.90 10.89
N ASN A 84 -2.88 -20.13 11.36
CA ASN A 84 -2.04 -20.74 12.39
C ASN A 84 -0.57 -20.89 11.99
N LEU A 85 -0.28 -20.99 10.69
CA LEU A 85 1.06 -21.27 10.16
C LEU A 85 1.76 -20.01 9.58
N GLY A 86 1.05 -18.90 9.41
CA GLY A 86 1.62 -17.71 8.79
C GLY A 86 0.62 -16.64 8.37
N ILE A 87 1.05 -15.76 7.47
CA ILE A 87 0.25 -14.67 6.90
C ILE A 87 0.27 -14.78 5.38
N GLU A 88 -0.91 -14.81 4.78
CA GLU A 88 -1.09 -14.70 3.35
C GLU A 88 -1.46 -13.26 2.99
N SER A 89 -0.75 -12.69 2.01
CA SER A 89 -0.97 -11.34 1.51
C SER A 89 -0.60 -11.27 0.03
N ALA A 90 -1.49 -10.73 -0.81
CA ALA A 90 -1.24 -10.52 -2.24
C ALA A 90 -0.81 -11.77 -3.02
N GLY A 91 -1.31 -12.95 -2.63
CA GLY A 91 -0.94 -14.24 -3.23
C GLY A 91 0.41 -14.80 -2.77
N HIS A 92 1.09 -14.13 -1.83
CA HIS A 92 2.29 -14.61 -1.17
C HIS A 92 1.98 -15.08 0.24
N TYR A 93 2.49 -16.25 0.60
CA TYR A 93 2.36 -16.83 1.93
C TYR A 93 3.68 -16.71 2.68
N TYR A 94 3.67 -15.98 3.79
CA TYR A 94 4.81 -15.80 4.67
C TYR A 94 4.64 -16.68 5.91
N ARG A 95 5.60 -17.57 6.15
CA ARG A 95 5.60 -18.35 7.39
C ARG A 95 6.02 -17.51 8.58
N TRP A 96 5.60 -17.89 9.78
CA TRP A 96 6.00 -17.19 11.01
C TRP A 96 7.53 -17.16 11.17
N GLU A 97 8.20 -18.26 10.83
CA GLU A 97 9.67 -18.34 10.95
C GLU A 97 10.40 -17.43 9.96
N GLU A 98 9.75 -16.98 8.90
CA GLU A 98 10.32 -16.08 7.89
C GLU A 98 10.16 -14.61 8.27
N LEU A 99 9.39 -14.30 9.32
CA LEU A 99 9.08 -12.94 9.74
C LEU A 99 9.86 -12.58 11.00
N SER A 100 10.59 -11.46 10.94
CA SER A 100 11.47 -11.01 12.02
C SER A 100 10.76 -10.10 13.02
N GLU A 101 9.99 -9.13 12.53
CA GLU A 101 9.34 -8.10 13.35
C GLU A 101 8.15 -7.51 12.60
N PHE A 102 7.23 -6.92 13.38
CA PHE A 102 6.14 -6.11 12.84
C PHE A 102 5.97 -4.80 13.63
N TRP A 103 5.50 -3.76 12.96
CA TRP A 103 5.09 -2.50 13.58
C TRP A 103 3.87 -1.94 12.84
N PHE A 104 3.21 -0.97 13.48
CA PHE A 104 2.15 -0.21 12.86
C PHE A 104 2.64 1.17 12.47
N ASP A 105 2.22 1.62 11.29
CA ASP A 105 2.38 3.00 10.84
C ASP A 105 1.00 3.60 10.55
N ASN A 106 0.91 4.92 10.49
CA ASN A 106 -0.30 5.62 10.08
C ASN A 106 0.07 6.61 8.99
N GLN A 107 -0.41 6.35 7.77
CA GLN A 107 -0.31 7.30 6.68
C GLN A 107 -1.70 7.70 6.21
N TRP A 108 -1.94 9.02 6.19
CA TRP A 108 -3.19 9.62 5.73
C TRP A 108 -4.46 9.10 6.44
N GLY A 109 -4.36 8.78 7.74
CA GLY A 109 -5.48 8.29 8.54
C GLY A 109 -5.79 6.80 8.33
N GLN A 110 -4.94 6.06 7.60
CA GLN A 110 -5.07 4.62 7.43
C GLN A 110 -3.98 3.89 8.20
N ALA A 111 -4.38 2.90 9.00
CA ALA A 111 -3.45 2.05 9.72
C ALA A 111 -2.75 1.08 8.77
N LEU A 112 -1.43 1.09 8.79
CA LEU A 112 -0.57 0.19 8.03
C LEU A 112 0.06 -0.81 8.99
N LEU A 113 -0.04 -2.08 8.67
CA LEU A 113 0.79 -3.12 9.26
C LEU A 113 1.98 -3.32 8.36
N MET A 114 3.16 -3.21 8.95
CA MET A 114 4.40 -3.45 8.24
C MET A 114 5.03 -4.72 8.77
N LEU A 115 5.35 -5.64 7.88
CA LEU A 115 5.99 -6.91 8.18
C LEU A 115 7.42 -6.90 7.61
N LYS A 116 8.41 -7.23 8.43
CA LYS A 116 9.80 -7.38 7.98
C LYS A 116 10.15 -8.86 7.90
N PRO A 117 10.30 -9.44 6.69
CA PRO A 117 10.84 -10.78 6.56
C PRO A 117 12.33 -10.80 6.95
N LEU A 118 12.83 -11.97 7.35
CA LEU A 118 14.27 -12.21 7.60
C LEU A 118 15.10 -11.97 6.33
N PHE A 119 14.53 -12.29 5.18
CA PHE A 119 15.13 -12.09 3.87
C PHE A 119 14.15 -11.37 2.94
N GLY A 120 14.59 -10.29 2.29
CA GLY A 120 13.80 -9.56 1.31
C GLY A 120 13.31 -8.19 1.78
N THR A 121 12.34 -7.64 1.04
CA THR A 121 11.81 -6.29 1.26
C THR A 121 10.65 -6.31 2.25
N ARG A 122 10.49 -5.23 3.02
CA ARG A 122 9.34 -5.04 3.92
C ARG A 122 8.02 -5.15 3.15
N THR A 123 7.09 -5.93 3.70
CA THR A 123 5.74 -6.06 3.17
C THR A 123 4.81 -5.13 3.91
N VAL A 124 4.04 -4.33 3.17
CA VAL A 124 3.08 -3.37 3.71
C VAL A 124 1.67 -3.92 3.51
N ILE A 125 0.91 -4.03 4.59
CA ILE A 125 -0.47 -4.49 4.58
C ILE A 125 -1.35 -3.37 5.14
N LEU A 126 -2.39 -3.01 4.39
CA LEU A 126 -3.38 -2.04 4.85
C LEU A 126 -4.34 -2.70 5.83
N LEU A 127 -4.46 -2.12 7.01
CA LEU A 127 -5.46 -2.51 8.00
C LEU A 127 -6.60 -1.48 7.99
N GLY A 128 -7.82 -1.99 7.98
CA GLY A 128 -8.97 -1.17 8.39
C GLY A 128 -8.83 -0.82 9.87
N GLU A 129 -9.28 0.39 10.24
CA GLU A 129 -9.18 0.91 11.62
C GLU A 129 -9.75 -0.07 12.66
N GLU A 130 -10.81 -0.79 12.30
CA GLU A 130 -11.53 -1.73 13.19
C GLU A 130 -10.72 -2.99 13.58
N LYS A 131 -9.61 -3.28 12.89
CA LYS A 131 -8.89 -4.56 13.04
C LYS A 131 -7.53 -4.45 13.72
N LYS A 132 -7.05 -3.25 14.03
CA LYS A 132 -5.68 -3.01 14.54
C LYS A 132 -5.39 -3.80 15.83
N ASP A 133 -6.28 -3.74 16.81
CA ASP A 133 -6.06 -4.36 18.12
C ASP A 133 -6.09 -5.89 18.04
N LYS A 134 -7.05 -6.46 17.31
CA LYS A 134 -7.15 -7.90 17.08
C LYS A 134 -5.92 -8.44 16.33
N VAL A 135 -5.47 -7.72 15.31
CA VAL A 135 -4.28 -8.11 14.54
C VAL A 135 -3.02 -8.03 15.40
N ARG A 136 -2.88 -6.99 16.24
CA ARG A 136 -1.78 -6.87 17.20
C ARG A 136 -1.72 -8.08 18.13
N GLU A 137 -2.84 -8.48 18.72
CA GLU A 137 -2.89 -9.61 19.65
C GLU A 137 -2.57 -10.95 18.99
N LEU A 138 -3.00 -11.16 17.75
CA LEU A 138 -2.70 -12.37 16.99
C LEU A 138 -1.22 -12.43 16.58
N LEU A 139 -0.66 -11.33 16.08
CA LEU A 139 0.73 -11.26 15.63
C LEU A 139 1.73 -11.32 16.77
N ALA A 140 1.44 -10.64 17.89
CA ALA A 140 2.34 -10.58 19.06
C ALA A 140 2.58 -11.95 19.71
N LYS A 141 1.73 -12.95 19.42
CA LYS A 141 1.94 -14.34 19.87
C LYS A 141 3.01 -15.08 19.06
N HIS A 142 3.30 -14.62 17.85
CA HIS A 142 4.18 -15.32 16.91
C HIS A 142 5.45 -14.52 16.56
N ILE A 143 5.37 -13.19 16.50
CA ILE A 143 6.47 -12.30 16.09
C ILE A 143 6.58 -11.15 17.10
N PRO A 144 7.79 -10.61 17.40
CA PRO A 144 7.93 -9.43 18.24
C PRO A 144 7.31 -8.17 17.61
N PHE A 145 6.56 -7.42 18.41
CA PHE A 145 6.05 -6.09 18.09
C PHE A 145 7.11 -5.02 18.36
N ARG A 146 7.29 -4.06 17.45
CA ARG A 146 8.07 -2.84 17.67
C ARG A 146 7.19 -1.59 17.47
N GLU A 147 7.32 -0.60 18.35
CA GLU A 147 6.57 0.65 18.23
C GLU A 147 7.22 1.64 17.25
N ILE A 148 8.55 1.55 17.07
CA ILE A 148 9.33 2.44 16.21
C ILE A 148 10.25 1.57 15.35
N PRO A 149 10.19 1.66 14.01
CA PRO A 149 11.10 0.91 13.15
C PRO A 149 12.55 1.33 13.43
N GLU A 150 13.50 0.39 13.33
CA GLU A 150 14.92 0.70 13.33
C GLU A 150 15.21 1.77 12.27
N LYS A 151 15.59 2.98 12.70
CA LYS A 151 16.05 4.05 11.82
C LYS A 151 17.24 3.52 11.03
N THR A 152 17.04 3.25 9.75
CA THR A 152 18.14 2.90 8.86
C THR A 152 19.00 4.14 8.66
N TRP A 153 20.29 3.99 8.32
CA TRP A 153 21.20 5.13 8.13
C TRP A 153 20.67 6.12 7.07
N MET A 154 19.89 5.59 6.12
CA MET A 154 19.11 6.31 5.11
C MET A 154 18.01 7.22 5.71
N ASP A 155 17.34 6.80 6.78
CA ASP A 155 16.29 7.58 7.46
C ASP A 155 16.89 8.79 8.16
N ASN A 156 18.10 8.63 8.73
CA ASN A 156 18.84 9.75 9.32
C ASN A 156 19.24 10.77 8.25
N ALA A 157 19.72 10.32 7.08
CA ALA A 157 20.05 11.21 5.96
C ALA A 157 18.81 11.95 5.43
N SER A 158 17.67 11.26 5.33
CA SER A 158 16.40 11.84 4.89
C SER A 158 15.85 12.85 5.90
N SER A 159 15.97 12.57 7.20
CA SER A 159 15.58 13.49 8.26
C SER A 159 16.47 14.75 8.29
N TRP A 160 17.77 14.60 8.05
CA TRP A 160 18.70 15.71 7.92
C TRP A 160 18.37 16.59 6.71
N LEU A 161 18.14 15.99 5.53
CA LEU A 161 17.74 16.72 4.32
C LEU A 161 16.43 17.48 4.52
N SER A 162 15.42 16.83 5.08
CA SER A 162 14.10 17.43 5.33
C SER A 162 14.16 18.57 6.35
N SER A 163 15.03 18.46 7.37
CA SER A 163 15.25 19.55 8.34
C SER A 163 15.92 20.78 7.73
N LYS A 164 16.70 20.60 6.66
CA LYS A 164 17.46 21.66 5.99
C LYS A 164 16.71 22.25 4.79
N ILE A 165 15.83 21.48 4.17
CA ILE A 165 15.05 21.86 2.99
C ILE A 165 13.59 21.46 3.24
N PRO A 166 12.79 22.28 3.96
CA PRO A 166 11.38 21.98 4.19
C PRO A 166 10.60 22.14 2.87
N LEU A 167 10.14 21.02 2.32
CA LEU A 167 9.31 20.97 1.10
C LEU A 167 7.81 21.12 1.39
N GLU A 168 7.41 21.11 2.66
CA GLU A 168 6.04 21.32 3.11
C GLU A 168 5.96 22.52 4.08
N ARG A 169 5.01 23.41 3.83
CA ARG A 169 4.66 24.48 4.78
C ARG A 169 3.84 23.85 5.90
N PRO A 170 4.17 24.08 7.19
CA PRO A 170 3.33 23.63 8.29
C PRO A 170 1.93 24.23 8.12
N SER A 171 0.91 23.36 8.04
CA SER A 171 -0.49 23.79 8.03
C SER A 171 -0.85 24.31 9.43
N PRO A 172 -1.40 25.53 9.56
CA PRO A 172 -1.84 26.03 10.85
C PRO A 172 -3.08 25.25 11.33
N GLN A 173 -3.08 24.93 12.62
CA GLN A 173 -4.15 24.24 13.36
C GLN A 173 -5.47 25.02 13.32
#